data_AF-A0A7S3FAH5-F1
#
_entry.id   AF-A0A7S3FAH5-F1
#
_cell.length_a   1.000
_cell.length_b   1.000
_cell.length_c   1.000
_cell.angle_alpha   90.00
_cell.angle_beta   90.00
_cell.angle_gamma   90.00
#
_symmetry.space_group_name_H-M   'P 1'
#
loop_
_entity.id
_entity.type
_entity.pdbx_description
1 polymer ?
#
loop_
_entity_poly.entity_id
_entity_poly.type
_entity_poly.pdbx_seq_one_letter_code
_entity_poly.pdbx_strand_id
1 'polypeptide(L)'
;DGGDGDGVGSDGGAGGLLLASGDSSVRLSVSRAAQEHLLQREVKAVMEGLHGASQHGQLIGYPLHGASISLRSLHRPRNVATVEALRAAAADALDEAIAAATPHLLEPIMKLELRAPERHVGAVLSDLTGSRRGTGQQLP
;
A
#
# COMPACT_ATOMS: atom_id res chain seq x y z
N ASP A 1 -37.40 23.26 -19.63
CA ASP A 1 -36.10 22.77 -20.11
C ASP A 1 -35.51 21.94 -18.99
N GLY A 2 -35.83 20.65 -19.03
CA GLY A 2 -35.52 19.69 -17.96
C GLY A 2 -34.18 19.05 -18.22
N GLY A 3 -33.31 19.06 -17.21
CA GLY A 3 -32.05 18.31 -17.21
C GLY A 3 -32.12 17.26 -16.11
N ASP A 4 -32.71 16.11 -16.43
CA ASP A 4 -32.62 14.89 -15.66
C ASP A 4 -31.17 14.36 -15.73
N GLY A 5 -30.48 14.36 -14.59
CA GLY A 5 -29.17 13.75 -14.44
C GLY A 5 -29.30 12.30 -14.00
N ASP A 6 -29.53 11.41 -14.96
CA ASP A 6 -29.59 9.97 -14.74
C ASP A 6 -28.23 9.43 -14.26
N GLY A 7 -28.28 8.65 -13.18
CA GLY A 7 -27.16 7.88 -12.66
C GLY A 7 -26.85 6.67 -13.56
N VAL A 8 -25.57 6.33 -13.64
CA VAL A 8 -25.13 5.04 -14.16
C VAL A 8 -24.26 4.38 -13.11
N GLY A 9 -24.86 3.44 -12.39
CA GLY A 9 -24.17 2.36 -11.71
C GLY A 9 -24.00 1.16 -12.65
N SER A 10 -23.05 0.30 -12.28
CA SER A 10 -22.74 -1.04 -12.85
C SER A 10 -22.00 -1.06 -14.19
N ASP A 11 -20.74 -1.52 -14.15
CA ASP A 11 -20.51 -2.85 -14.72
C ASP A 11 -19.27 -3.55 -14.16
N GLY A 12 -19.54 -4.75 -13.64
CA GLY A 12 -18.54 -5.67 -13.13
C GLY A 12 -17.65 -6.19 -14.24
N GLY A 13 -16.34 -6.07 -14.03
CA GLY A 13 -15.32 -6.77 -14.78
C GLY A 13 -14.49 -7.60 -13.81
N ALA A 14 -14.90 -8.85 -13.62
CA ALA A 14 -14.13 -9.86 -12.91
C ALA A 14 -12.78 -10.08 -13.62
N GLY A 15 -11.67 -9.93 -12.89
CA GLY A 15 -10.32 -10.15 -13.42
C GLY A 15 -9.20 -9.38 -12.74
N GLY A 16 -9.32 -9.09 -11.44
CA GLY A 16 -8.24 -8.52 -10.65
C GLY A 16 -7.87 -9.49 -9.55
N LEU A 17 -6.61 -9.96 -9.55
CA LEU A 17 -6.05 -10.75 -8.45
C LEU A 17 -6.00 -9.86 -7.19
N LEU A 18 -7.08 -9.88 -6.41
CA LEU A 18 -7.19 -9.18 -5.13
C LEU A 18 -6.61 -10.09 -4.04
N LEU A 19 -5.31 -9.97 -3.77
CA LEU A 19 -4.73 -10.47 -2.53
C LEU A 19 -4.99 -9.42 -1.45
N ALA A 20 -6.18 -9.46 -0.85
CA ALA A 20 -6.53 -8.63 0.30
C ALA A 20 -6.67 -9.50 1.54
N SER A 21 -5.73 -9.37 2.46
CA SER A 21 -5.92 -9.75 3.85
C SER A 21 -5.34 -8.64 4.73
N GLY A 22 -6.24 -7.92 5.42
CA GLY A 22 -5.93 -7.05 6.55
C GLY A 22 -5.43 -5.64 6.24
N ASP A 23 -6.35 -4.73 5.89
CA ASP A 23 -6.42 -3.27 6.14
C ASP A 23 -5.16 -2.38 6.15
N SER A 24 -4.06 -2.83 5.57
CA SER A 24 -2.82 -2.08 5.39
C SER A 24 -2.13 -2.45 4.07
N SER A 25 -2.90 -3.04 3.15
CA SER A 25 -2.41 -3.68 1.94
C SER A 25 -2.14 -2.67 0.82
N VAL A 26 -0.97 -2.81 0.21
CA VAL A 26 -0.65 -2.17 -1.06
C VAL A 26 -1.59 -2.69 -2.13
N ARG A 27 -2.30 -1.78 -2.81
CA ARG A 27 -3.23 -2.14 -3.89
C ARG A 27 -2.45 -2.25 -5.20
N LEU A 28 -2.41 -3.45 -5.77
CA LEU A 28 -1.81 -3.69 -7.08
C LEU A 28 -2.91 -3.80 -8.14
N SER A 29 -2.78 -3.05 -9.24
CA SER A 29 -3.69 -3.15 -10.39
C SER A 29 -2.93 -3.15 -11.71
N VAL A 30 -3.56 -3.70 -12.75
CA VAL A 30 -2.98 -3.77 -14.10
C VAL A 30 -3.95 -3.08 -15.05
N SER A 31 -3.43 -2.20 -15.92
CA SER A 31 -4.24 -1.54 -16.94
C SER A 31 -4.73 -2.56 -17.98
N ARG A 32 -5.92 -2.31 -18.55
CA ARG A 32 -6.45 -3.14 -19.65
C ARG A 32 -5.48 -3.19 -20.84
N ALA A 33 -4.88 -2.06 -21.20
CA ALA A 33 -3.90 -1.95 -22.27
C ALA A 33 -2.65 -2.82 -22.03
N ALA A 34 -2.21 -2.97 -20.78
CA ALA A 34 -1.09 -3.85 -20.46
C ALA A 34 -1.49 -5.34 -20.55
N GLN A 35 -2.74 -5.69 -20.20
CA GLN A 35 -3.20 -7.09 -20.25
C GLN A 35 -3.30 -7.64 -21.68
N GLU A 36 -3.61 -6.80 -22.66
CA GLU A 36 -3.80 -7.22 -24.06
C GLU A 36 -2.49 -7.70 -24.73
N HIS A 37 -1.36 -7.14 -24.34
CA HIS A 37 -0.06 -7.41 -24.99
C HIS A 37 0.86 -8.33 -24.16
N LEU A 38 0.46 -8.69 -22.94
CA LEU A 38 1.28 -9.48 -22.02
C LEU A 38 0.75 -10.89 -21.84
N LEU A 39 1.67 -11.83 -21.70
CA LEU A 39 1.30 -13.19 -21.34
C LEU A 39 0.95 -13.23 -19.85
N GLN A 40 0.00 -14.08 -19.46
CA GLN A 40 -0.40 -14.19 -18.05
C GLN A 40 0.79 -14.49 -17.11
N ARG A 41 1.77 -15.28 -17.56
CA ARG A 41 2.99 -15.58 -16.79
C ARG A 41 3.84 -14.34 -16.51
N GLU A 42 3.84 -13.37 -17.42
CA GLU A 42 4.63 -12.14 -17.31
C GLU A 42 3.96 -11.17 -16.35
N VAL A 43 2.64 -11.03 -16.48
CA VAL A 43 1.83 -10.27 -15.53
C VAL A 43 2.01 -10.84 -14.12
N LYS A 44 1.94 -12.16 -13.95
CA LYS A 44 2.17 -12.81 -12.66
C LYS A 44 3.57 -12.52 -12.10
N ALA A 45 4.61 -12.65 -12.93
CA ALA A 45 5.99 -12.39 -12.53
C ALA A 45 6.21 -10.95 -12.03
N VAL A 46 5.65 -9.98 -12.77
CA VAL A 46 5.71 -8.55 -12.39
C VAL A 46 4.96 -8.32 -11.09
N MET A 47 3.77 -8.88 -10.94
CA MET A 47 2.97 -8.74 -9.70
C MET A 47 3.67 -9.35 -8.49
N GLU A 48 4.32 -10.50 -8.64
CA GLU A 48 5.13 -11.12 -7.60
C GLU A 48 6.36 -10.26 -7.25
N GLY A 49 6.98 -9.61 -8.23
CA GLY A 49 8.09 -8.68 -8.04
C GLY A 49 7.66 -7.45 -7.25
N LEU A 50 6.58 -6.79 -7.69
CA LEU A 50 5.99 -5.63 -7.02
C LEU A 50 5.55 -5.96 -5.59
N HIS A 51 4.92 -7.12 -5.39
CA HIS A 51 4.52 -7.55 -4.06
C HIS A 51 5.74 -7.79 -3.15
N GLY A 52 6.76 -8.50 -3.66
CA GLY A 52 7.99 -8.75 -2.89
C GLY A 52 8.72 -7.48 -2.49
N ALA A 53 8.85 -6.52 -3.42
CA ALA A 53 9.46 -5.22 -3.17
C ALA A 53 8.61 -4.37 -2.20
N SER A 54 7.28 -4.43 -2.29
CA SER A 54 6.41 -3.71 -1.34
C SER A 54 6.54 -4.17 0.11
N GLN A 55 7.01 -5.39 0.37
CA GLN A 55 7.28 -5.89 1.72
C GLN A 55 8.60 -5.39 2.29
N HIS A 56 9.54 -5.00 1.43
CA HIS A 56 10.90 -4.61 1.80
C HIS A 56 11.20 -3.22 1.21
N GLY A 57 10.61 -2.18 1.81
CA GLY A 57 10.76 -0.81 1.32
C GLY A 57 12.20 -0.31 1.40
N GLN A 58 12.65 0.34 0.33
CA GLN A 58 14.05 0.74 0.13
C GLN A 58 14.63 1.70 1.18
N LEU A 59 13.78 2.48 1.87
CA LEU A 59 14.24 3.55 2.76
C LEU A 59 14.92 3.02 4.04
N ILE A 60 14.27 2.06 4.72
CA ILE A 60 14.70 1.53 6.03
C ILE A 60 14.31 0.04 6.20
N GLY A 61 13.91 -0.65 5.12
CA GLY A 61 13.49 -2.06 5.18
C GLY A 61 12.11 -2.29 5.82
N TYR A 62 11.29 -1.23 5.98
CA TYR A 62 9.91 -1.35 6.43
C TYR A 62 8.94 -1.60 5.27
N PRO A 63 7.83 -2.31 5.50
CA PRO A 63 6.82 -2.54 4.48
C PRO A 63 6.15 -1.24 4.05
N LEU A 64 5.81 -1.17 2.77
CA LEU A 64 5.05 -0.06 2.20
C LEU A 64 3.58 -0.18 2.60
N HIS A 65 3.00 0.91 3.09
CA HIS A 65 1.59 0.96 3.48
C HIS A 65 0.86 2.09 2.77
N GLY A 66 -0.42 1.87 2.46
CA GLY A 66 -1.29 2.90 1.87
C GLY A 66 -0.97 3.27 0.41
N ALA A 67 -0.18 2.46 -0.30
CA ALA A 67 0.19 2.70 -1.69
C ALA A 67 -0.75 1.99 -2.68
N SER A 68 -1.00 2.65 -3.82
CA SER A 68 -1.69 2.05 -4.97
C SER A 68 -0.73 2.06 -6.16
N ILE A 69 -0.37 0.87 -6.66
CA ILE A 69 0.56 0.67 -7.76
C ILE A 69 -0.23 0.15 -8.97
N SER A 70 -0.07 0.81 -10.11
CA SER A 70 -0.76 0.44 -11.34
C SER A 70 0.22 0.20 -12.48
N LEU A 71 0.27 -1.04 -12.99
CA LEU A 71 1.06 -1.37 -14.18
C LEU A 71 0.36 -0.78 -15.43
N ARG A 72 0.96 0.26 -16.01
CA ARG A 72 0.42 0.94 -17.20
C ARG A 72 0.82 0.29 -18.51
N SER A 73 2.11 -0.02 -18.67
CA SER A 73 2.70 -0.62 -19.87
C SER A 73 4.00 -1.31 -19.48
N LEU A 74 4.35 -2.37 -20.20
CA LEU A 74 5.61 -3.10 -20.03
C LEU A 74 6.25 -3.28 -21.40
N HIS A 75 7.46 -2.76 -21.55
CA HIS A 75 8.24 -2.92 -22.76
C HIS A 75 9.38 -3.90 -22.51
N ARG A 76 9.51 -4.93 -23.35
CA ARG A 76 10.53 -5.97 -23.16
C ARG A 76 11.04 -6.53 -24.50
N PRO A 77 12.36 -6.74 -24.65
CA PRO A 77 12.91 -7.45 -25.79
C PRO A 77 12.55 -8.94 -25.72
N ARG A 78 11.87 -9.47 -26.75
CA ARG A 78 11.34 -10.85 -26.77
C ARG A 78 12.42 -11.93 -26.61
N ASN A 79 13.65 -11.63 -26.99
CA ASN A 79 14.78 -12.56 -27.01
C ASN A 79 15.52 -12.68 -25.66
N VAL A 80 15.31 -11.76 -24.70
CA VAL A 80 16.09 -11.73 -23.45
C VAL A 80 15.20 -11.75 -22.20
N ALA A 81 13.91 -11.45 -22.33
CA ALA A 81 13.01 -11.32 -21.18
C ALA A 81 12.64 -12.70 -20.58
N THR A 82 13.32 -13.09 -19.50
CA THR A 82 12.94 -14.21 -18.64
C THR A 82 11.98 -13.77 -17.53
N VAL A 83 11.32 -14.73 -16.88
CA VAL A 83 10.38 -14.48 -15.78
C VAL A 83 11.08 -13.82 -14.60
N GLU A 84 12.28 -14.27 -14.28
CA GLU A 84 13.12 -13.78 -13.19
C GLU A 84 13.59 -12.36 -13.46
N ALA A 85 13.98 -12.06 -14.71
CA ALA A 85 14.39 -10.72 -15.12
C ALA A 85 13.23 -9.72 -15.01
N LEU A 86 12.01 -10.11 -15.42
CA LEU A 86 10.83 -9.27 -15.27
C LEU A 86 10.47 -9.01 -13.80
N ARG A 87 10.65 -10.02 -12.95
CA ARG A 87 10.41 -9.89 -11.50
C ARG A 87 11.39 -8.91 -10.87
N ALA A 88 12.68 -9.02 -11.19
CA ALA A 88 13.72 -8.12 -10.71
C ALA A 88 13.49 -6.69 -11.22
N ALA A 89 13.26 -6.52 -12.53
CA ALA A 89 13.00 -5.21 -13.12
C ALA A 89 11.75 -4.52 -12.52
N ALA A 90 10.72 -5.29 -12.16
CA ALA A 90 9.53 -4.76 -11.50
C ALA A 90 9.83 -4.27 -10.07
N ALA A 91 10.70 -4.96 -9.34
CA ALA A 91 11.15 -4.53 -8.01
C ALA A 91 11.95 -3.23 -8.12
N ASP A 92 12.93 -3.17 -9.02
CA ASP A 92 13.76 -1.98 -9.23
C ASP A 92 12.92 -0.77 -9.68
N ALA A 93 11.95 -0.98 -10.57
CA ALA A 93 11.05 0.08 -11.04
C ALA A 93 10.13 0.62 -9.92
N LEU A 94 9.70 -0.24 -9.00
CA LEU A 94 8.93 0.19 -7.84
C LEU A 94 9.79 1.03 -6.89
N ASP A 95 11.02 0.59 -6.66
CA ASP A 95 11.99 1.29 -5.83
C ASP A 95 12.27 2.72 -6.33
N GLU A 96 12.55 2.88 -7.63
CA GLU A 96 12.72 4.19 -8.25
C GLU A 96 11.45 5.06 -8.13
N ALA A 97 10.27 4.46 -8.31
CA ALA A 97 9.00 5.16 -8.18
C ALA A 97 8.74 5.62 -6.72
N ILE A 98 9.08 4.81 -5.73
CA ILE A 98 8.96 5.16 -4.31
C ILE A 98 9.93 6.29 -3.99
N ALA A 99 11.18 6.20 -4.42
CA ALA A 99 12.18 7.26 -4.20
C ALA A 99 11.73 8.61 -4.79
N ALA A 100 11.11 8.60 -5.96
CA ALA A 100 10.53 9.79 -6.57
C ALA A 100 9.26 10.31 -5.86
N ALA A 101 8.53 9.46 -5.15
CA ALA A 101 7.27 9.79 -4.49
C ALA A 101 7.42 10.40 -3.09
N THR A 102 8.64 10.66 -2.61
CA THR A 102 8.93 11.25 -1.28
C THR A 102 8.23 10.50 -0.13
N PRO A 103 8.66 9.27 0.20
CA PRO A 103 8.00 8.43 1.18
C PRO A 103 8.22 8.99 2.60
N HIS A 104 7.21 8.81 3.45
CA HIS A 104 7.25 9.23 4.86
C HIS A 104 7.15 8.00 5.77
N LEU A 105 7.87 8.02 6.88
CA LEU A 105 7.81 6.96 7.87
C LEU A 105 6.52 7.07 8.68
N LEU A 106 5.77 5.98 8.78
CA LEU A 106 4.59 5.89 9.62
C LEU A 106 4.99 5.42 11.01
N GLU A 107 4.61 6.17 12.05
CA GLU A 107 4.75 5.74 13.44
C GLU A 107 3.44 5.05 13.90
N PRO A 108 3.52 3.90 14.59
CA PRO A 108 2.34 3.22 15.09
C PRO A 108 1.71 4.01 16.24
N ILE A 109 0.44 4.38 16.10
CA ILE A 109 -0.35 5.00 17.17
C ILE A 109 -1.14 3.92 17.90
N MET A 110 -0.92 3.80 19.21
CA MET A 110 -1.57 2.80 20.05
C MET A 110 -2.71 3.40 20.87
N LYS A 111 -3.87 2.75 20.84
CA LYS A 111 -4.96 3.06 21.78
C LYS A 111 -4.71 2.31 23.08
N LEU A 112 -4.48 3.04 24.16
CA LEU A 112 -4.16 2.50 25.48
C LEU A 112 -5.28 2.81 26.49
N GLU A 113 -5.74 1.80 27.23
CA GLU A 113 -6.64 1.94 28.38
C GLU A 113 -5.83 1.69 29.66
N LEU A 114 -5.90 2.61 30.62
CA LEU A 114 -5.18 2.52 31.88
C LEU A 114 -6.13 2.68 33.06
N ARG A 115 -5.88 1.93 34.13
CA ARG A 115 -6.60 2.03 35.39
C ARG A 115 -5.63 2.46 36.48
N ALA A 116 -5.90 3.61 37.07
CA ALA A 116 -5.11 4.15 38.18
C ALA A 116 -6.06 4.71 39.26
N PRO A 117 -5.68 4.65 40.55
CA PRO A 117 -6.42 5.37 41.59
C PRO A 117 -6.41 6.89 41.33
N GLU A 118 -7.49 7.60 41.69
CA GLU A 118 -7.67 9.04 41.42
C GLU A 118 -6.45 9.89 41.79
N ARG A 119 -5.83 9.61 42.94
CA ARG A 119 -4.64 10.32 43.44
C ARG A 119 -3.41 10.26 42.51
N HIS A 120 -3.37 9.32 41.57
CA HIS A 120 -2.23 9.12 40.66
C HIS A 120 -2.54 9.44 39.20
N VAL A 121 -3.78 9.81 38.86
CA VAL A 121 -4.18 10.10 37.48
C VAL A 121 -3.33 11.20 36.87
N GLY A 122 -3.05 12.27 37.62
CA GLY A 122 -2.21 13.38 37.14
C GLY A 122 -0.76 12.96 36.85
N ALA A 123 -0.17 12.10 37.69
CA ALA A 123 1.19 11.61 37.49
C ALA A 123 1.28 10.68 36.27
N VAL A 124 0.29 9.80 36.09
CA VAL A 124 0.22 8.88 34.94
C VAL A 124 0.00 9.66 33.65
N LEU A 125 -0.88 10.65 33.64
CA LEU A 125 -1.13 11.48 32.47
C LEU A 125 0.11 12.30 32.08
N SER A 126 0.83 12.84 33.07
CA SER A 126 2.09 13.57 32.86
C SER A 126 3.17 12.70 32.22
N ASP A 127 3.34 11.45 32.66
CA ASP A 127 4.30 10.53 32.03
C ASP A 127 3.93 10.17 30.59
N LEU A 128 2.64 9.94 30.31
CA LEU A 128 2.17 9.58 28.96
C LEU A 128 2.35 10.74 27.96
N THR A 129 2.00 11.95 28.39
CA THR A 129 2.09 13.15 27.55
C THR A 129 3.52 13.66 27.42
N GLY A 130 4.30 13.64 28.49
CA GLY A 130 5.68 14.14 28.53
C GLY A 130 6.73 13.17 27.99
N SER A 131 6.68 11.89 28.39
CA SER A 131 7.70 10.89 28.04
C SER A 131 7.37 10.11 26.77
N ARG A 132 6.08 9.93 26.46
CA ARG A 132 5.62 9.00 25.40
C ARG A 132 4.90 9.67 24.24
N ARG A 133 4.88 11.01 24.20
CA ARG A 133 4.21 11.83 23.16
C ARG A 133 2.74 11.42 22.93
N GLY A 134 2.08 10.86 23.95
CA GLY A 134 0.71 10.41 23.85
C GLY A 134 -0.27 11.56 24.02
N THR A 135 -1.41 11.50 23.34
CA THR A 135 -2.54 12.41 23.58
C THR A 135 -3.58 11.70 24.45
N GLY A 136 -3.84 12.22 25.65
CA GLY A 136 -4.81 11.66 26.58
C GLY A 136 -6.23 12.17 26.33
N GLN A 137 -7.22 11.29 26.42
CA GLN A 137 -8.64 11.65 26.53
C GLN A 137 -9.21 10.94 27.75
N GLN A 138 -9.80 11.68 28.68
CA GLN A 138 -10.49 11.09 29.83
C GLN A 138 -11.90 10.71 29.37
N LEU A 139 -12.20 9.41 29.35
CA LEU A 139 -13.58 8.96 29.14
C LEU A 139 -14.39 9.25 30.42
N PRO A 140 -15.63 9.74 30.28
CA PRO A 140 -16.52 10.05 31.40
C PRO A 140 -16.92 8.81 32.21
#